data_AF-A0A9Q3EWJ8-F1
#
_entry.id   AF-A0A9Q3EWJ8-F1
#
_cell.length_a   1.000
_cell.length_b   1.000
_cell.length_c   1.000
_cell.angle_alpha   90.00
_cell.angle_beta   90.00
_cell.angle_gamma   90.00
#
_symmetry.space_group_name_H-M   'P 1'
#
loop_
_entity.id
_entity.type
_entity.pdbx_description
1 polymer ?
#
loop_
_entity_poly.entity_id
_entity_poly.type
_entity_poly.pdbx_seq_one_letter_code
_entity_poly.pdbx_strand_id
1 'polypeptide(L)'
;MLEKGYNPKFPVDTLKKALVDINPTALSFKLLDNKVRHHANQSVNYAFEYAKQKWYKSHKTPEFKAGDLIIVSTLSFNNIKGQKKLKDSFSGPFIIKVLHGKNAVQVKLSAELEKNNEISPTV
;
A
#
# COMPACT_ATOMS: atom_id res chain seq x y z
N MET A 1 27.52 41.47 58.36
CA MET A 1 26.88 40.20 57.96
C MET A 1 26.95 40.12 56.44
N LEU A 2 27.63 39.11 55.89
CA LEU A 2 27.77 38.94 54.44
C LEU A 2 26.60 38.08 53.95
N GLU A 3 25.67 38.66 53.19
CA GLU A 3 24.59 37.88 52.58
C GLU A 3 25.19 36.90 51.57
N LYS A 4 25.05 35.59 51.85
CA LYS A 4 25.38 34.56 50.87
C LYS A 4 24.33 34.61 49.77
N GLY A 5 24.68 35.25 48.65
CA GLY A 5 23.84 35.30 47.46
C GLY A 5 23.42 33.89 47.01
N TYR A 6 22.16 33.76 46.60
CA TYR A 6 21.59 32.52 46.08
C TYR A 6 22.33 32.10 44.80
N ASN A 7 22.92 30.91 44.80
CA ASN A 7 23.54 30.33 43.62
C ASN A 7 22.53 29.41 42.92
N PRO A 8 21.93 29.81 41.78
CA PRO A 8 20.94 28.98 41.10
C PRO A 8 21.60 27.68 40.62
N LYS A 9 21.06 26.54 41.06
CA LYS A 9 21.48 25.23 40.53
C LYS A 9 21.12 25.19 39.05
N PHE A 10 22.12 25.13 38.18
CA PHE A 10 21.93 24.96 36.75
C PHE A 10 21.01 23.74 36.51
N PRO A 11 20.00 23.83 35.63
CA PRO A 11 19.04 22.75 35.44
C PRO A 11 19.62 21.72 34.46
N VAL A 12 20.69 21.05 34.93
CA VAL A 12 21.50 20.10 34.18
C VAL A 12 20.64 18.95 33.63
N ASP A 13 19.61 18.54 34.39
CA ASP A 13 18.73 17.43 34.02
C ASP A 13 17.84 17.76 32.82
N THR A 14 17.37 19.00 32.69
CA THR A 14 16.59 19.44 31.51
C THR A 14 17.45 19.53 30.26
N LEU A 15 18.71 19.96 30.39
CA LEU A 15 19.64 20.01 29.26
C LEU A 15 20.02 18.59 28.81
N LYS A 16 20.24 17.67 29.75
CA LYS A 16 20.61 16.28 29.47
C LYS A 16 19.49 15.42 28.85
N LYS A 17 18.22 15.80 28.98
CA LYS A 17 17.08 15.04 28.40
C LYS A 17 17.16 14.87 26.88
N ALA A 18 17.81 15.80 26.17
CA ALA A 18 17.96 15.75 24.73
C ALA A 18 19.23 15.02 24.27
N LEU A 19 20.18 14.76 25.18
CA LEU A 19 21.45 14.13 24.85
C LEU A 19 21.35 12.61 25.03
N VAL A 20 22.03 11.89 24.14
CA VAL A 20 22.21 10.44 24.30
C VAL A 20 23.27 10.23 25.38
N ASP A 21 22.89 9.53 26.44
CA ASP A 21 23.81 9.17 27.51
C ASP A 21 24.82 8.15 26.97
N ILE A 22 26.12 8.45 27.15
CA ILE A 22 27.22 7.62 26.66
C ILE A 22 27.33 6.34 27.49
N ASN A 23 26.87 6.37 28.76
CA ASN A 23 26.88 5.22 29.68
C ASN A 23 25.45 4.97 30.21
N PRO A 24 24.55 4.43 29.38
CA PRO A 24 23.15 4.34 29.72
C PRO A 24 22.93 3.37 30.90
N THR A 25 22.19 3.84 31.90
CA THR A 25 21.59 2.96 32.91
C THR A 25 20.50 2.10 32.26
N ALA A 26 20.19 0.92 32.80
CA ALA A 26 19.13 0.05 32.28
C ALA A 26 17.79 0.77 32.06
N LEU A 27 17.46 1.75 32.92
CA LEU A 27 16.27 2.59 32.78
C LEU A 27 16.34 3.53 31.56
N SER A 28 17.49 4.17 31.31
CA SER A 28 17.63 5.05 30.14
C SER A 28 17.62 4.24 28.84
N PHE A 29 18.21 3.04 28.83
CA PHE A 29 18.11 2.12 27.70
C PHE A 29 16.66 1.73 27.38
N LYS A 30 15.86 1.40 28.39
CA LYS A 30 14.43 1.07 28.20
C LYS A 30 13.63 2.24 27.62
N LEU A 31 13.90 3.47 28.07
CA LEU A 31 13.25 4.67 27.53
C LEU A 31 13.64 4.91 26.07
N LEU A 32 14.92 4.69 25.73
CA LEU A 32 15.39 4.77 24.35
C LEU A 32 14.72 3.71 23.47
N ASP A 33 14.67 2.45 23.91
CA ASP A 33 14.01 1.36 23.17
C ASP A 33 12.52 1.67 22.90
N ASN A 34 11.80 2.15 23.92
CA ASN A 34 10.41 2.57 23.74
C ASN A 34 10.25 3.70 22.71
N LYS A 35 11.15 4.69 22.74
CA LYS A 35 11.15 5.80 21.78
C LYS A 35 11.46 5.31 20.36
N VAL A 36 12.44 4.41 20.21
CA VAL A 36 12.81 3.81 18.93
C VAL A 36 11.64 3.00 18.36
N ARG A 37 10.99 2.16 19.18
CA ARG A 37 9.80 1.40 18.76
C ARG A 37 8.66 2.31 18.34
N HIS A 38 8.41 3.38 19.10
CA HIS A 38 7.38 4.35 18.75
C HIS A 38 7.66 5.01 17.39
N HIS A 39 8.89 5.48 17.18
CA HIS A 39 9.29 6.10 15.91
C HIS A 39 9.28 5.11 14.74
N ALA A 40 9.69 3.86 14.97
CA ALA A 40 9.63 2.81 13.96
C ALA A 40 8.18 2.56 13.52
N ASN A 41 7.25 2.44 14.48
CA ASN A 41 5.83 2.29 14.20
C ASN A 41 5.27 3.50 13.43
N GLN A 42 5.62 4.72 13.83
CA GLN A 42 5.22 5.93 13.10
C GLN A 42 5.75 5.94 11.67
N SER A 43 7.02 5.56 11.48
CA SER A 43 7.66 5.52 10.16
C SER A 43 6.95 4.55 9.22
N VAL A 44 6.56 3.37 9.73
CA VAL A 44 5.78 2.39 8.95
C VAL A 44 4.41 2.95 8.59
N ASN A 45 3.72 3.58 9.54
CA ASN A 45 2.41 4.19 9.28
C ASN A 45 2.50 5.29 8.23
N TYR A 46 3.48 6.19 8.33
CA TYR A 46 3.69 7.25 7.33
C TYR A 46 4.02 6.69 5.95
N ALA A 47 4.84 5.65 5.87
CA ALA A 47 5.15 4.98 4.60
C ALA A 47 3.88 4.36 3.97
N PHE A 48 3.05 3.71 4.78
CA PHE A 48 1.78 3.14 4.34
C PHE A 48 0.81 4.23 3.85
N GLU A 49 0.62 5.29 4.62
CA GLU A 49 -0.25 6.41 4.26
C GLU A 49 0.22 7.10 2.98
N TYR A 50 1.53 7.33 2.83
CA TYR A 50 2.11 7.88 1.62
C TYR A 50 1.81 7.00 0.40
N ALA A 51 2.04 5.69 0.51
CA ALA A 51 1.75 4.74 -0.57
C ALA A 51 0.25 4.74 -0.93
N LYS A 52 -0.62 4.72 0.08
CA LYS A 52 -2.09 4.78 -0.08
C LYS A 52 -2.53 6.06 -0.80
N GLN A 53 -2.05 7.22 -0.36
CA GLN A 53 -2.37 8.51 -1.00
C GLN A 53 -1.84 8.58 -2.43
N LYS A 54 -0.61 8.12 -2.68
CA LYS A 54 -0.03 8.06 -4.01
C LYS A 54 -0.87 7.19 -4.93
N TRP A 55 -1.31 6.02 -4.45
CA TRP A 55 -2.17 5.12 -5.19
C TRP A 55 -3.51 5.76 -5.54
N TYR A 56 -4.22 6.37 -4.57
CA TYR A 56 -5.49 7.06 -4.85
C TYR A 56 -5.36 8.25 -5.80
N LYS A 57 -4.24 8.97 -5.77
CA LYS A 57 -4.00 10.10 -6.68
C LYS A 57 -3.79 9.63 -8.12
N SER A 58 -3.06 8.53 -8.33
CA SER A 58 -2.75 8.05 -9.68
C SER A 58 -3.80 7.11 -10.26
N HIS A 59 -4.52 6.34 -9.43
CA HIS A 59 -5.50 5.36 -9.89
C HIS A 59 -6.90 5.96 -9.88
N LYS A 60 -7.42 6.28 -11.06
CA LYS A 60 -8.85 6.51 -11.25
C LYS A 60 -9.53 5.17 -11.45
N THR A 61 -10.56 4.88 -10.65
CA THR A 61 -11.40 3.71 -10.88
C THR A 61 -12.16 3.92 -12.19
N PRO A 62 -12.00 3.06 -13.20
CA PRO A 62 -12.78 3.18 -14.43
C PRO A 62 -14.26 2.89 -14.12
N GLU A 63 -15.15 3.71 -14.66
CA GLU A 63 -16.58 3.44 -14.63
C GLU A 63 -16.96 2.69 -15.91
N PHE A 64 -17.47 1.47 -15.75
CA PHE A 64 -17.94 0.64 -16.85
C PHE A 64 -19.46 0.70 -16.95
N LYS A 65 -19.99 0.76 -18.17
CA LYS A 65 -21.42 0.64 -18.45
C LYS A 65 -21.70 -0.62 -19.27
N ALA A 66 -22.89 -1.19 -19.10
CA ALA A 66 -23.35 -2.25 -19.98
C ALA A 66 -23.44 -1.71 -21.41
N GLY A 67 -22.89 -2.46 -22.36
CA GLY A 67 -22.74 -2.02 -23.76
C GLY A 67 -21.39 -1.40 -24.11
N ASP A 68 -20.55 -1.06 -23.14
CA ASP A 68 -19.21 -0.55 -23.43
C ASP A 68 -18.31 -1.62 -24.07
N LEU A 69 -17.42 -1.16 -24.96
CA LEU A 69 -16.40 -1.98 -25.59
C LEU A 69 -15.12 -1.93 -24.76
N ILE A 70 -14.68 -3.09 -24.29
CA ILE A 70 -13.48 -3.24 -23.48
C ILE A 70 -12.51 -4.24 -24.09
N ILE A 71 -11.23 -4.03 -23.81
CA ILE A 71 -10.16 -4.94 -24.21
C ILE A 71 -9.73 -5.71 -22.96
N VAL A 72 -9.61 -7.02 -23.08
CA VAL A 72 -9.29 -7.91 -21.96
C VAL A 72 -7.81 -8.30 -22.04
N SER A 73 -7.11 -8.26 -20.91
CA SER A 73 -5.72 -8.70 -20.86
C SER A 73 -5.62 -10.21 -21.01
N THR A 74 -4.75 -10.66 -21.90
CA THR A 74 -4.50 -12.08 -22.17
C THR A 74 -3.55 -12.73 -21.17
N LEU A 75 -2.98 -11.96 -20.22
CA LEU A 75 -2.01 -12.44 -19.23
C LEU A 75 -2.54 -13.60 -18.39
N SER A 76 -3.83 -13.57 -18.06
CA SER A 76 -4.50 -14.60 -17.24
C SER A 76 -5.04 -15.78 -18.06
N PHE A 77 -4.91 -15.75 -19.39
CA PHE A 77 -5.46 -16.78 -20.27
C PHE A 77 -4.38 -17.80 -20.65
N ASN A 78 -4.37 -18.93 -19.95
CA ASN A 78 -3.46 -20.04 -20.25
C ASN A 78 -3.86 -20.83 -21.52
N ASN A 79 -5.09 -20.65 -21.99
CA ASN A 79 -5.70 -21.42 -23.08
C ASN A 79 -5.36 -20.92 -24.49
N ILE A 80 -4.74 -19.75 -24.63
CA ILE A 80 -4.37 -19.18 -25.92
C ILE A 80 -3.18 -19.97 -26.49
N LYS A 81 -3.35 -20.60 -27.65
CA LYS A 81 -2.26 -21.34 -28.32
C LYS A 81 -1.21 -20.36 -28.87
N GLY A 82 0.08 -20.69 -28.74
CA GLY A 82 1.19 -19.90 -29.32
C GLY A 82 2.34 -19.59 -28.34
N GLN A 83 3.46 -19.11 -28.88
CA GLN A 83 4.63 -18.71 -28.08
C GLN A 83 4.30 -17.47 -27.24
N LYS A 84 4.60 -17.50 -25.93
CA LYS A 84 4.28 -16.43 -24.97
C LYS A 84 4.76 -15.04 -25.41
N LYS A 85 5.88 -14.96 -26.15
CA LYS A 85 6.47 -13.71 -26.65
C LYS A 85 5.74 -13.10 -27.85
N LEU A 86 4.99 -13.90 -28.60
CA LEU A 86 4.23 -13.48 -29.79
C LEU A 86 2.73 -13.33 -29.50
N LYS A 87 2.31 -13.49 -28.24
CA LYS A 87 0.91 -13.28 -27.85
C LYS A 87 0.69 -11.80 -27.62
N ASP A 88 -0.34 -11.26 -28.24
CA ASP A 88 -0.83 -9.92 -27.92
C ASP A 88 -1.20 -9.86 -26.43
N SER A 89 -0.77 -8.81 -25.74
CA SER A 89 -1.03 -8.63 -24.30
C SER A 89 -2.50 -8.34 -23.99
N PHE A 90 -3.27 -8.02 -25.02
CA PHE A 90 -4.66 -7.61 -24.95
C PHE A 90 -5.43 -8.21 -26.13
N SER A 91 -6.69 -8.59 -25.89
CA SER A 91 -7.58 -9.16 -26.89
C SER A 91 -8.95 -8.48 -26.82
N GLY A 92 -9.61 -8.34 -27.97
CA GLY A 92 -10.92 -7.68 -28.10
C GLY A 92 -10.82 -6.26 -28.66
N PRO A 93 -11.96 -5.75 -29.12
CA PRO A 93 -12.96 -5.27 -28.19
C PRO A 93 -14.11 -6.25 -27.94
N PHE A 94 -14.52 -6.38 -26.68
CA PHE A 94 -15.65 -7.19 -26.25
C PHE A 94 -16.70 -6.31 -25.58
N ILE A 95 -17.97 -6.70 -25.71
CA ILE A 95 -19.10 -5.95 -25.15
C ILE A 95 -19.39 -6.44 -23.73
N ILE A 96 -19.51 -5.49 -22.80
CA ILE A 96 -20.00 -5.76 -21.44
C ILE A 96 -21.50 -6.08 -21.49
N LYS A 97 -21.87 -7.28 -21.02
CA LYS A 97 -23.27 -7.71 -20.92
C LYS A 97 -23.92 -7.24 -19.61
N VAL A 98 -23.28 -7.54 -18.50
CA VAL A 98 -23.81 -7.31 -17.15
C VAL A 98 -22.68 -6.83 -16.25
N LEU A 99 -22.99 -5.86 -15.39
CA LEU A 99 -22.09 -5.41 -14.33
C LEU A 99 -22.42 -6.17 -13.04
N HIS A 100 -21.43 -6.86 -12.49
CA HIS A 100 -21.53 -7.53 -11.20
C HIS A 100 -20.82 -6.65 -10.15
N GLY A 101 -21.57 -5.71 -9.57
CA GLY A 101 -21.01 -4.75 -8.61
C GLY A 101 -20.07 -3.71 -9.24
N LYS A 102 -19.14 -3.17 -8.45
CA LYS A 102 -18.27 -2.04 -8.87
C LYS A 102 -17.06 -2.46 -9.71
N ASN A 103 -16.56 -3.69 -9.53
CA ASN A 103 -15.26 -4.13 -10.07
C ASN A 103 -15.33 -5.41 -10.91
N ALA A 104 -16.49 -6.04 -11.07
CA ALA A 104 -16.62 -7.24 -11.89
C ALA A 104 -17.62 -7.03 -13.03
N VAL A 105 -17.25 -7.50 -14.22
CA VAL A 105 -18.05 -7.33 -15.43
C VAL A 105 -18.12 -8.67 -16.16
N GLN A 106 -19.32 -9.02 -16.63
CA GLN A 106 -19.52 -10.19 -17.45
C GLN A 106 -19.44 -9.81 -18.92
N VAL A 107 -18.57 -10.50 -19.64
CA VAL A 107 -18.20 -10.19 -21.02
C VAL A 107 -18.47 -11.41 -21.88
N LYS A 108 -18.95 -11.21 -23.10
CA LYS A 108 -19.01 -12.30 -24.09
C LYS A 108 -17.67 -12.36 -24.81
N LEU A 109 -16.94 -13.45 -24.61
CA LEU A 109 -15.63 -13.63 -25.24
C LEU A 109 -15.80 -14.35 -26.60
N SER A 110 -14.73 -14.37 -27.39
CA SER A 110 -14.69 -15.21 -28.58
C SER A 110 -14.50 -16.68 -28.19
N ALA A 111 -14.95 -17.61 -29.04
CA ALA A 111 -14.94 -19.05 -28.76
C ALA A 111 -13.57 -19.62 -28.38
N GLU A 112 -12.47 -18.98 -28.83
CA GLU A 112 -11.10 -19.37 -28.49
C GLU A 112 -10.74 -19.09 -27.02
N LEU A 113 -11.33 -18.05 -26.42
CA LEU A 113 -11.13 -17.66 -25.02
C LEU A 113 -12.17 -18.28 -24.08
N GLU A 114 -13.36 -18.63 -24.59
CA GLU A 114 -14.44 -19.25 -23.80
C GLU A 114 -14.16 -20.72 -23.44
N LYS A 115 -13.40 -21.45 -24.28
CA LYS A 115 -13.36 -22.94 -24.29
C LYS A 115 -12.91 -23.62 -22.97
N ASN A 116 -12.33 -22.92 -22.00
CA ASN A 116 -11.91 -23.52 -20.72
C ASN A 116 -11.93 -22.54 -19.53
N ASN A 117 -12.57 -21.38 -19.66
CA ASN A 117 -12.68 -20.41 -18.55
C ASN A 117 -13.98 -20.64 -17.78
N GLU A 118 -14.12 -21.82 -17.18
CA GLU A 118 -15.09 -22.05 -16.11
C GLU A 118 -14.58 -21.33 -14.85
N ILE A 119 -14.80 -20.01 -14.79
CA ILE A 119 -14.65 -19.27 -13.54
C ILE A 119 -15.85 -19.69 -12.69
N SER A 120 -15.66 -20.71 -11.86
CA SER A 120 -16.62 -21.12 -10.85
C SER A 120 -16.97 -19.90 -9.98
N PRO A 121 -18.27 -19.61 -9.74
CA PRO A 121 -18.64 -18.59 -8.77
C PRO A 121 -18.28 -19.12 -7.38
N THR A 122 -17.26 -18.55 -6.75
CA THR A 122 -16.96 -18.84 -5.35
C THR A 122 -18.05 -18.21 -4.49
N VAL A 123 -18.80 -19.07 -3.78
CA VAL A 123 -19.77 -18.75 -2.73
C VAL A 123 -19.07 -18.09 -1.54
#